data_AF-A0A5J5H4L6-F1
#
_entry.id   AF-A0A5J5H4L6-F1
#
_cell.length_a   1.000
_cell.length_b   1.000
_cell.length_c   1.000
_cell.angle_alpha   90.00
_cell.angle_beta   90.00
_cell.angle_gamma   90.00
#
_symmetry.space_group_name_H-M   'P 1'
#
loop_
_entity.id
_entity.type
_entity.pdbx_description
1 polymer ?
#
loop_
_entity_poly.entity_id
_entity_poly.type
_entity_poly.pdbx_seq_one_letter_code
_entity_poly.pdbx_strand_id
1 'polypeptide(L)'
;MGNSLKKFLASTAIAAMMATAIVPAVSADELEDPEYVVSYSFEDVNSRYADAVSFLYDIGAAKGISKTEFGTYNNLTRGDAAVILAYTLGLDTENAPDAGFTDLNPRVEGAVNALVAEGIASGVTADQFKPHEPLSRGAMAKFLVEAFDLNHLAVETPFTDAAGVFAPYIEALYGAGITTGKTATSYGTHQEIMRGDFANLLFNTINFYFSYSPFVIDFVELIDSNTLRLHFEEAVHEDFTVEEIAEYAYTLVELSGEESLILIPENPVLSDDRKTLTFDHEDLSGLEGVLYPDENGTAFDFKAPEAGKGSVVMEGQNSVEFDFAVETEADIILSANNGVANINSLQLTVVDSALKTDVPVTITLKSTDVEAAKDGEGKTWGTLTYFNNGVWNLVNAPAYDSIPAGNYVLEAQFEDGFDNATVLTMNITIQ
;
A
#
# COMPACT_ATOMS: atom_id res chain seq x y z
N MET A 1 10.98 9.35 14.53
CA MET A 1 12.01 9.30 13.46
C MET A 1 11.82 10.43 12.44
N GLY A 2 12.86 10.91 11.74
CA GLY A 2 12.72 11.94 10.69
C GLY A 2 11.89 11.44 9.48
N ASN A 3 10.98 12.27 8.95
CA ASN A 3 10.05 11.88 7.86
C ASN A 3 10.73 11.44 6.54
N SER A 4 11.99 11.80 6.31
CA SER A 4 12.76 11.41 5.12
C SER A 4 13.23 9.95 5.16
N LEU A 5 13.69 9.48 6.31
CA LEU A 5 14.12 8.11 6.55
C LEU A 5 12.96 7.12 6.41
N LYS A 6 11.77 7.48 6.91
CA LYS A 6 10.52 6.71 6.73
C LYS A 6 10.14 6.55 5.26
N LYS A 7 10.19 7.65 4.50
CA LYS A 7 9.90 7.67 3.06
C LYS A 7 10.93 6.86 2.26
N PHE A 8 12.21 6.94 2.63
CA PHE A 8 13.29 6.20 1.98
C PHE A 8 13.21 4.68 2.24
N LEU A 9 13.02 4.27 3.49
CA LEU A 9 12.86 2.86 3.85
C LEU A 9 11.60 2.27 3.20
N ALA A 10 10.46 2.96 3.25
CA ALA A 10 9.26 2.54 2.52
C ALA A 10 9.55 2.37 1.01
N SER A 11 10.14 3.38 0.36
CA SER A 11 10.45 3.31 -1.08
C SER A 11 11.41 2.17 -1.48
N THR A 12 12.30 1.75 -0.57
CA THR A 12 13.27 0.68 -0.82
C THR A 12 12.72 -0.73 -0.56
N ALA A 13 11.76 -0.86 0.36
CA ALA A 13 11.02 -2.11 0.58
C ALA A 13 10.21 -2.55 -0.66
N ILE A 14 9.63 -1.59 -1.40
CA ILE A 14 8.91 -1.84 -2.66
C ILE A 14 9.82 -2.50 -3.70
N ALA A 15 11.04 -1.99 -3.90
CA ALA A 15 11.96 -2.51 -4.91
C ALA A 15 12.43 -3.95 -4.63
N ALA A 16 12.56 -4.33 -3.36
CA ALA A 16 12.97 -5.68 -2.96
C ALA A 16 11.83 -6.71 -3.09
N MET A 17 10.57 -6.31 -2.85
CA MET A 17 9.40 -7.19 -2.99
C MET A 17 9.02 -7.45 -4.45
N MET A 18 9.20 -6.46 -5.34
CA MET A 18 9.01 -6.61 -6.79
C MET A 18 9.88 -7.74 -7.40
N ALA A 19 10.99 -8.11 -6.76
CA ALA A 19 11.82 -9.23 -7.21
C ALA A 19 11.22 -10.63 -6.90
N THR A 20 10.10 -10.71 -6.16
CA THR A 20 9.47 -11.99 -5.76
C THR A 20 8.11 -12.26 -6.41
N ALA A 21 7.51 -11.27 -7.08
CA ALA A 21 6.17 -11.37 -7.63
C ALA A 21 6.17 -11.42 -9.17
N ILE A 22 6.58 -12.55 -9.77
CA ILE A 22 6.03 -12.98 -11.07
C ILE A 22 6.05 -14.52 -11.13
N VAL A 23 4.93 -15.19 -10.87
CA VAL A 23 4.42 -16.27 -11.74
C VAL A 23 2.89 -16.41 -11.54
N PRO A 24 2.03 -16.10 -12.54
CA PRO A 24 0.63 -16.52 -12.52
C PRO A 24 0.55 -18.04 -12.49
N ALA A 25 -0.36 -18.64 -11.72
CA ALA A 25 -0.45 -20.10 -11.49
C ALA A 25 -0.31 -20.97 -12.77
N VAL A 26 0.92 -21.33 -13.13
CA VAL A 26 1.23 -22.35 -14.14
C VAL A 26 1.34 -23.68 -13.42
N SER A 27 0.99 -24.77 -14.09
CA SER A 27 0.98 -26.12 -13.52
C SER A 27 2.33 -26.45 -12.87
N ALA A 28 2.28 -27.22 -11.76
CA ALA A 28 3.39 -27.55 -10.87
C ALA A 28 4.63 -28.23 -11.50
N ASP A 29 4.64 -28.44 -12.82
CA ASP A 29 5.74 -29.02 -13.58
C ASP A 29 6.67 -27.96 -14.24
N GLU A 30 6.35 -26.65 -14.16
CA GLU A 30 7.19 -25.53 -14.66
C GLU A 30 7.84 -24.68 -13.55
N LEU A 31 7.97 -25.21 -12.32
CA LEU A 31 8.78 -24.57 -11.28
C LEU A 31 10.28 -24.79 -11.53
N GLU A 32 10.82 -24.18 -12.60
CA GLU A 32 12.21 -23.74 -12.54
C GLU A 32 12.25 -22.56 -11.56
N ASP A 33 13.06 -22.71 -10.51
CA ASP A 33 13.39 -21.69 -9.50
C ASP A 33 13.46 -20.31 -10.16
N PRO A 34 12.64 -19.31 -9.76
CA PRO A 34 12.69 -18.00 -10.40
C PRO A 34 14.14 -17.53 -10.38
N GLU A 35 14.71 -17.30 -11.56
CA GLU A 35 16.10 -16.90 -11.71
C GLU A 35 16.26 -15.55 -10.99
N TYR A 36 16.67 -15.59 -9.72
CA TYR A 36 16.92 -14.40 -8.91
C TYR A 36 18.04 -13.63 -9.61
N VAL A 37 17.68 -12.56 -10.33
CA VAL A 37 18.64 -11.80 -11.13
C VAL A 37 19.47 -10.97 -10.18
N VAL A 38 20.56 -11.56 -9.70
CA VAL A 38 21.57 -10.86 -8.92
C VAL A 38 22.15 -9.73 -9.77
N SER A 39 21.89 -8.49 -9.39
CA SER A 39 22.31 -7.28 -10.13
C SER A 39 23.81 -6.98 -10.05
N TYR A 40 24.57 -7.80 -9.30
CA TYR A 40 26.01 -7.72 -9.11
C TYR A 40 26.76 -8.97 -9.62
N SER A 41 28.08 -8.89 -9.69
CA SER A 41 28.97 -10.00 -10.10
C SER A 41 30.00 -10.39 -9.03
N PHE A 42 29.68 -10.19 -7.75
CA PHE A 42 30.54 -10.55 -6.63
C PHE A 42 30.67 -12.07 -6.47
N GLU A 43 31.90 -12.56 -6.50
CA GLU A 43 32.23 -13.99 -6.39
C GLU A 43 32.40 -14.44 -4.93
N ASP A 44 32.59 -13.49 -4.00
CA ASP A 44 32.81 -13.74 -2.57
C ASP A 44 31.51 -13.69 -1.74
N VAL A 45 30.35 -13.63 -2.39
CA VAL A 45 29.02 -13.64 -1.77
C VAL A 45 28.41 -15.02 -1.96
N ASN A 46 28.28 -15.79 -0.88
CA ASN A 46 27.56 -17.06 -0.88
C ASN A 46 26.10 -16.88 -0.43
N SER A 47 25.31 -17.96 -0.47
CA SER A 47 23.88 -17.93 -0.12
C SER A 47 23.56 -17.37 1.28
N ARG A 48 24.50 -17.42 2.23
CA ARG A 48 24.30 -16.84 3.57
C ARG A 48 24.19 -15.31 3.54
N TYR A 49 24.77 -14.66 2.54
CA TYR A 49 24.84 -13.20 2.45
C TYR A 49 24.08 -12.65 1.24
N ALA A 50 23.55 -13.52 0.37
CA ALA A 50 22.99 -13.13 -0.92
C ALA A 50 21.88 -12.10 -0.77
N ASP A 51 20.84 -12.37 0.03
CA ASP A 51 19.68 -11.47 0.17
C ASP A 51 20.09 -10.10 0.72
N ALA A 52 20.88 -10.09 1.79
CA ALA A 52 21.32 -8.86 2.43
C ALA A 52 22.25 -8.03 1.53
N VAL A 53 23.15 -8.67 0.78
CA VAL A 53 24.05 -7.98 -0.14
C VAL A 53 23.30 -7.45 -1.35
N SER A 54 22.37 -8.23 -1.92
CA SER A 54 21.52 -7.80 -3.03
C SER A 54 20.71 -6.59 -2.62
N PHE A 55 19.98 -6.69 -1.49
CA PHE A 55 19.20 -5.58 -0.96
C PHE A 55 20.04 -4.30 -0.81
N LEU A 56 21.17 -4.36 -0.09
CA LEU A 56 22.00 -3.18 0.16
C LEU A 56 22.66 -2.63 -1.12
N TYR A 57 22.94 -3.49 -2.10
CA TYR A 57 23.49 -3.09 -3.39
C TYR A 57 22.43 -2.40 -4.27
N ASP A 58 21.22 -2.95 -4.33
CA ASP A 58 20.12 -2.45 -5.16
C ASP A 58 19.62 -1.09 -4.67
N ILE A 59 19.55 -0.89 -3.35
CA ILE A 59 19.21 0.43 -2.77
C ILE A 59 20.39 1.42 -2.82
N GLY A 60 21.55 0.99 -3.34
CA GLY A 60 22.76 1.81 -3.48
C GLY A 60 23.50 2.12 -2.18
N ALA A 61 23.10 1.49 -1.06
CA ALA A 61 23.70 1.71 0.26
C ALA A 61 25.08 1.05 0.43
N ALA A 62 25.33 -0.05 -0.29
CA ALA A 62 26.62 -0.72 -0.30
C ALA A 62 27.11 -0.99 -1.73
N LYS A 63 28.42 -0.87 -1.93
CA LYS A 63 29.09 -1.15 -3.22
C LYS A 63 30.24 -2.13 -3.01
N GLY A 64 30.58 -2.91 -4.04
CA GLY A 64 31.76 -3.78 -3.98
C GLY A 64 33.06 -3.01 -3.72
N ILE A 65 34.03 -3.69 -3.09
CA ILE A 65 35.40 -3.17 -2.99
C ILE A 65 36.15 -3.31 -4.32
N SER A 66 35.65 -4.18 -5.20
CA SER A 66 36.07 -4.31 -6.59
C SER A 66 34.86 -4.66 -7.47
N LYS A 67 35.09 -4.87 -8.77
CA LYS A 67 34.03 -5.31 -9.70
C LYS A 67 33.49 -6.71 -9.36
N THR A 68 34.32 -7.57 -8.75
CA THR A 68 34.03 -8.99 -8.51
C THR A 68 34.05 -9.36 -7.03
N GLU A 69 34.26 -8.40 -6.12
CA GLU A 69 34.29 -8.65 -4.68
C GLU A 69 33.48 -7.62 -3.91
N PHE A 70 32.60 -8.09 -3.04
CA PHE A 70 31.92 -7.28 -2.03
C PHE A 70 32.85 -6.99 -0.84
N GLY A 71 33.80 -7.89 -0.56
CA GLY A 71 34.63 -7.87 0.63
C GLY A 71 33.94 -8.54 1.81
N THR A 72 33.11 -9.55 1.57
CA THR A 72 32.22 -10.22 2.54
C THR A 72 32.94 -10.63 3.83
N TYR A 73 34.17 -11.14 3.70
CA TYR A 73 34.97 -11.65 4.81
C TYR A 73 35.96 -10.64 5.40
N ASN A 74 35.99 -9.41 4.89
CA ASN A 74 36.85 -8.36 5.39
C ASN A 74 36.23 -7.72 6.64
N ASN A 75 37.07 -7.30 7.59
CA ASN A 75 36.61 -6.52 8.73
C ASN A 75 36.12 -5.15 8.25
N LEU A 76 34.97 -4.73 8.76
CA LEU A 76 34.36 -3.46 8.39
C LEU A 76 34.89 -2.33 9.28
N THR A 77 35.29 -1.21 8.67
CA THR A 77 35.73 -0.03 9.44
C THR A 77 34.53 0.73 9.99
N ARG A 78 34.73 1.47 11.10
CA ARG A 78 33.70 2.38 11.66
C ARG A 78 33.18 3.37 10.63
N GLY A 79 34.06 3.90 9.77
CA GLY A 79 33.69 4.85 8.72
C GLY A 79 32.87 4.21 7.61
N ASP A 80 33.23 3.01 7.15
CA ASP A 80 32.45 2.29 6.13
C ASP A 80 31.07 1.89 6.67
N ALA A 81 30.98 1.46 7.93
CA ALA A 81 29.72 1.16 8.59
C ALA A 81 28.80 2.39 8.68
N ALA A 82 29.36 3.55 9.04
CA ALA A 82 28.63 4.82 9.08
C ALA A 82 28.09 5.20 7.70
N VAL A 83 28.91 5.03 6.64
CA VAL A 83 28.46 5.26 5.26
C VAL A 83 27.31 4.33 4.92
N ILE A 84 27.48 3.01 5.03
CA ILE A 84 26.41 2.06 4.66
C ILE A 84 25.12 2.37 5.43
N LEU A 85 25.21 2.63 6.74
CA LEU A 85 24.04 2.94 7.55
C LEU A 85 23.38 4.26 7.13
N ALA A 86 24.13 5.36 6.97
CA ALA A 86 23.55 6.64 6.57
C ALA A 86 22.83 6.59 5.21
N TYR A 87 23.40 5.87 4.24
CA TYR A 87 22.76 5.66 2.94
C TYR A 87 21.56 4.71 3.03
N THR A 88 21.64 3.65 3.83
CA THR A 88 20.49 2.76 4.09
C THR A 88 19.34 3.52 4.73
N LEU A 89 19.67 4.53 5.55
CA LEU A 89 18.72 5.39 6.22
C LEU A 89 18.27 6.59 5.36
N GLY A 90 18.78 6.75 4.14
CA GLY A 90 18.43 7.88 3.27
C GLY A 90 18.70 9.26 3.90
N LEU A 91 19.70 9.36 4.78
CA LEU A 91 20.00 10.61 5.47
C LEU A 91 20.64 11.63 4.52
N ASP A 92 20.40 12.92 4.77
CA ASP A 92 21.06 13.99 4.04
C ASP A 92 22.53 14.10 4.47
N THR A 93 23.40 13.40 3.74
CA THR A 93 24.85 13.43 3.96
C THR A 93 25.54 14.66 3.38
N GLU A 94 24.83 15.48 2.57
CA GLU A 94 25.42 16.65 1.91
C GLU A 94 25.30 17.91 2.78
N ASN A 95 24.18 18.06 3.50
CA ASN A 95 23.88 19.26 4.30
C ASN A 95 23.88 19.02 5.81
N ALA A 96 24.33 17.84 6.27
CA ALA A 96 24.41 17.54 7.70
C ALA A 96 25.35 18.52 8.45
N PRO A 97 24.98 18.96 9.67
CA PRO A 97 25.81 19.85 10.47
C PRO A 97 27.12 19.17 10.89
N ASP A 98 28.21 19.95 10.94
CA ASP A 98 29.52 19.44 11.37
C ASP A 98 29.46 18.90 12.81
N ALA A 99 29.81 17.61 12.98
CA ALA A 99 29.87 16.93 14.26
C ALA A 99 31.10 17.30 15.10
N GLY A 100 32.05 18.07 14.55
CA GLY A 100 33.24 18.57 15.24
C GLY A 100 34.40 17.57 15.35
N PHE A 101 34.36 16.47 14.59
CA PHE A 101 35.42 15.48 14.56
C PHE A 101 36.57 15.90 13.64
N THR A 102 37.80 15.81 14.15
CA THR A 102 39.00 16.29 13.44
C THR A 102 39.67 15.25 12.56
N ASP A 103 39.21 14.00 12.61
CA ASP A 103 39.82 12.83 11.96
C ASP A 103 38.98 12.25 10.81
N LEU A 104 37.94 12.96 10.37
CA LEU A 104 37.11 12.56 9.23
C LEU A 104 37.79 12.90 7.90
N ASN A 105 37.56 12.03 6.91
CA ASN A 105 37.93 12.30 5.52
C ASN A 105 36.66 12.56 4.69
N PRO A 106 36.78 13.19 3.50
CA PRO A 106 35.62 13.63 2.73
C PRO A 106 34.64 12.51 2.35
N ARG A 107 35.09 11.24 2.29
CA ARG A 107 34.22 10.09 1.95
C ARG A 107 33.25 9.75 3.08
N VAL A 108 33.66 9.94 4.35
CA VAL A 108 32.90 9.52 5.52
C VAL A 108 32.28 10.69 6.27
N GLU A 109 32.77 11.91 6.05
CA GLU A 109 32.40 13.11 6.79
C GLU A 109 30.89 13.36 6.80
N GLY A 110 30.27 13.43 5.62
CA GLY A 110 28.84 13.66 5.48
C GLY A 110 27.98 12.60 6.18
N ALA A 111 28.31 11.32 6.02
CA ALA A 111 27.59 10.21 6.65
C ALA A 111 27.71 10.22 8.18
N VAL A 112 28.91 10.48 8.70
CA VAL A 112 29.14 10.57 10.16
C VAL A 112 28.40 11.78 10.74
N ASN A 113 28.49 12.94 10.09
CA ASN A 113 27.78 14.15 10.51
C ASN A 113 26.26 13.92 10.56
N ALA A 114 25.70 13.29 9.54
CA ALA A 114 24.27 12.97 9.48
C ALA A 114 23.84 12.04 10.63
N LEU A 115 24.58 10.94 10.85
CA LEU A 115 24.27 10.00 11.93
C LEU A 115 24.41 10.60 13.32
N VAL A 116 25.34 11.54 13.52
CA VAL A 116 25.50 12.25 14.81
C VAL A 116 24.36 13.25 15.02
N ALA A 117 23.94 13.95 13.96
CA ALA A 117 22.80 14.87 14.02
C ALA A 117 21.50 14.16 14.42
N GLU A 118 21.33 12.92 13.96
CA GLU A 118 20.22 12.03 14.35
C GLU A 118 20.43 11.30 15.68
N GLY A 119 21.56 11.49 16.36
CA GLY A 119 21.87 10.84 17.65
C GLY A 119 22.27 9.35 17.56
N ILE A 120 22.33 8.79 16.35
CA ILE A 120 22.63 7.37 16.08
C ILE A 120 24.11 7.06 16.35
N ALA A 121 25.00 7.97 15.97
CA ALA A 121 26.44 7.80 16.11
C ALA A 121 27.06 8.76 17.13
N SER A 122 28.15 8.31 17.75
CA SER A 122 28.98 9.10 18.66
C SER A 122 30.46 8.80 18.42
N GLY A 123 31.31 9.80 18.71
CA GLY A 123 32.76 9.66 18.64
C GLY A 123 33.30 8.74 19.72
N VAL A 124 34.51 8.20 19.51
CA VAL A 124 35.23 7.48 20.57
C VAL A 124 35.77 8.43 21.64
N THR A 125 35.94 9.69 21.28
CA THR A 125 36.25 10.83 22.14
C THR A 125 35.44 12.03 21.66
N ALA A 126 35.54 13.17 22.36
CA ALA A 126 34.82 14.39 21.97
C ALA A 126 35.18 14.92 20.58
N ASP A 127 36.41 14.67 20.09
CA ASP A 127 36.96 15.24 18.86
C ASP A 127 37.46 14.19 17.85
N GLN A 128 37.24 12.89 18.12
CA GLN A 128 37.64 11.79 17.23
C GLN A 128 36.55 10.74 17.03
N PHE A 129 36.31 10.35 15.78
CA PHE A 129 35.39 9.28 15.39
C PHE A 129 36.10 7.94 15.12
N LYS A 130 37.37 7.98 14.71
CA LYS A 130 38.20 6.85 14.28
C LYS A 130 37.63 6.09 13.07
N PRO A 131 37.44 6.74 11.91
CA PRO A 131 36.78 6.11 10.76
C PRO A 131 37.56 4.92 10.17
N HIS A 132 38.88 4.84 10.40
CA HIS A 132 39.73 3.77 9.88
C HIS A 132 39.85 2.56 10.81
N GLU A 133 39.37 2.65 12.05
CA GLU A 133 39.45 1.53 12.99
C GLU A 133 38.35 0.49 12.68
N PRO A 134 38.63 -0.81 12.83
CA PRO A 134 37.62 -1.85 12.73
C PRO A 134 36.46 -1.61 13.72
N LEU A 135 35.24 -1.87 13.27
CA LEU A 135 34.04 -1.81 14.11
C LEU A 135 33.90 -3.12 14.89
N SER A 136 33.69 -3.03 16.21
CA SER A 136 33.33 -4.20 17.02
C SER A 136 31.85 -4.57 16.84
N ARG A 137 31.50 -5.84 17.01
CA ARG A 137 30.10 -6.30 16.97
C ARG A 137 29.21 -5.60 18.01
N GLY A 138 29.73 -5.28 19.19
CA GLY A 138 29.00 -4.51 20.20
C GLY A 138 28.71 -3.07 19.75
N ALA A 139 29.67 -2.41 19.10
CA ALA A 139 29.45 -1.08 18.54
C ALA A 139 28.47 -1.09 17.35
N MET A 140 28.47 -2.18 16.55
CA MET A 140 27.44 -2.42 15.56
C MET A 140 26.05 -2.55 16.18
N ALA A 141 25.93 -3.31 17.28
CA ALA A 141 24.64 -3.45 17.98
C ALA A 141 24.08 -2.09 18.38
N LYS A 142 24.94 -1.21 18.92
CA LYS A 142 24.55 0.18 19.21
C LYS A 142 24.06 0.91 17.97
N PHE A 143 24.79 0.87 16.85
CA PHE A 143 24.38 1.55 15.62
C PHE A 143 22.98 1.11 15.15
N LEU A 144 22.71 -0.19 15.16
CA LEU A 144 21.41 -0.72 14.73
C LEU A 144 20.29 -0.33 15.71
N VAL A 145 20.52 -0.49 17.02
CA VAL A 145 19.47 -0.20 18.00
C VAL A 145 19.12 1.28 18.05
N GLU A 146 20.11 2.18 17.96
CA GLU A 146 19.86 3.62 17.92
C GLU A 146 19.23 4.05 16.58
N ALA A 147 19.61 3.43 15.46
CA ALA A 147 19.05 3.76 14.14
C ALA A 147 17.58 3.37 14.00
N PHE A 148 17.16 2.28 14.63
CA PHE A 148 15.81 1.72 14.51
C PHE A 148 15.00 1.81 15.81
N ASP A 149 15.49 2.58 16.79
CA ASP A 149 14.91 2.79 18.12
C ASP A 149 14.42 1.52 18.85
N LEU A 150 15.28 0.51 18.88
CA LEU A 150 14.93 -0.83 19.42
C LEU A 150 15.20 -0.97 20.92
N ASN A 151 15.54 0.12 21.61
CA ASN A 151 15.97 0.10 23.02
C ASN A 151 14.94 -0.55 23.95
N HIS A 152 13.66 -0.36 23.64
CA HIS A 152 12.53 -0.87 24.42
C HIS A 152 12.37 -2.40 24.35
N LEU A 153 13.04 -3.07 23.42
CA LEU A 153 12.97 -4.53 23.22
C LEU A 153 14.03 -5.30 24.01
N ALA A 154 14.80 -4.62 24.87
CA ALA A 154 15.88 -5.25 25.63
C ALA A 154 15.35 -6.33 26.59
N VAL A 155 15.88 -7.55 26.45
CA VAL A 155 15.63 -8.68 27.35
C VAL A 155 16.93 -9.37 27.73
N GLU A 156 16.95 -10.06 28.88
CA GLU A 156 18.12 -10.81 29.35
C GLU A 156 18.58 -11.85 28.31
N THR A 157 19.87 -11.86 27.99
CA THR A 157 20.45 -12.78 27.00
C THR A 157 21.24 -13.92 27.67
N PRO A 158 21.43 -15.06 26.99
CA PRO A 158 22.34 -16.10 27.44
C PRO A 158 23.83 -15.76 27.20
N PHE A 159 24.15 -14.59 26.64
CA PHE A 159 25.50 -14.24 26.23
C PHE A 159 26.35 -13.78 27.41
N THR A 160 27.38 -14.57 27.73
CA THR A 160 28.31 -14.28 28.83
C THR A 160 29.22 -13.07 28.56
N ASP A 161 29.34 -12.66 27.29
CA ASP A 161 30.13 -11.51 26.84
C ASP A 161 29.28 -10.28 26.50
N ALA A 162 27.95 -10.30 26.71
CA ALA A 162 27.10 -9.11 26.65
C ALA A 162 27.27 -8.30 27.95
N ALA A 163 28.28 -7.43 27.98
CA ALA A 163 28.65 -6.67 29.18
C ALA A 163 29.05 -5.22 28.86
N GLY A 164 29.04 -4.38 29.89
CA GLY A 164 29.47 -2.99 29.81
C GLY A 164 28.53 -2.13 28.98
N VAL A 165 29.09 -1.14 28.27
CA VAL A 165 28.31 -0.14 27.53
C VAL A 165 27.50 -0.71 26.36
N PHE A 166 27.80 -1.93 25.91
CA PHE A 166 27.11 -2.56 24.79
C PHE A 166 25.98 -3.51 25.20
N ALA A 167 25.90 -3.90 26.48
CA ALA A 167 24.91 -4.86 26.97
C ALA A 167 23.46 -4.52 26.57
N PRO A 168 22.92 -3.31 26.83
CA PRO A 168 21.51 -3.01 26.51
C PRO A 168 21.19 -3.11 25.02
N TYR A 169 22.14 -2.74 24.15
CA TYR A 169 21.95 -2.84 22.70
C TYR A 169 21.98 -4.29 22.21
N ILE A 170 22.80 -5.14 22.83
CA ILE A 170 22.85 -6.57 22.52
C ILE A 170 21.56 -7.25 22.99
N GLU A 171 21.08 -6.89 24.18
CA GLU A 171 19.81 -7.34 24.75
C GLU A 171 18.63 -6.95 23.86
N ALA A 172 18.60 -5.73 23.33
CA ALA A 172 17.57 -5.27 22.39
C ALA A 172 17.56 -6.08 21.09
N LEU A 173 18.72 -6.28 20.45
CA LEU A 173 18.78 -7.12 19.24
C LEU A 173 18.42 -8.58 19.50
N TYR A 174 18.70 -9.10 20.70
CA TYR A 174 18.32 -10.45 21.10
C TYR A 174 16.81 -10.56 21.34
N GLY A 175 16.21 -9.61 22.06
CA GLY A 175 14.77 -9.57 22.32
C GLY A 175 13.93 -9.38 21.07
N ALA A 176 14.44 -8.62 20.10
CA ALA A 176 13.87 -8.49 18.77
C ALA A 176 14.05 -9.74 17.88
N GLY A 177 14.79 -10.77 18.33
CA GLY A 177 15.09 -11.95 17.52
C GLY A 177 16.03 -11.70 16.33
N ILE A 178 16.58 -10.49 16.19
CA ILE A 178 17.50 -10.09 15.11
C ILE A 178 18.82 -10.87 15.21
N THR A 179 19.23 -11.30 16.41
CA THR A 179 20.46 -12.07 16.61
C THR A 179 20.30 -13.24 17.58
N THR A 180 20.95 -14.36 17.25
CA THR A 180 21.12 -15.53 18.15
C THR A 180 22.55 -15.65 18.69
N GLY A 181 23.38 -14.61 18.53
CA GLY A 181 24.80 -14.64 18.87
C GLY A 181 25.65 -15.45 17.89
N LYS A 182 26.98 -15.48 18.12
CA LYS A 182 27.90 -16.33 17.33
C LYS A 182 27.88 -17.79 17.81
N THR A 183 27.55 -17.98 19.08
CA THR A 183 27.28 -19.27 19.70
C THR A 183 26.12 -19.10 20.69
N ALA A 184 25.60 -20.19 21.23
CA ALA A 184 24.51 -20.15 22.21
C ALA A 184 24.81 -19.30 23.47
N THR A 185 26.08 -19.01 23.79
CA THR A 185 26.48 -18.28 25.01
C THR A 185 27.45 -17.14 24.77
N SER A 186 27.69 -16.77 23.51
CA SER A 186 28.56 -15.64 23.16
C SER A 186 28.06 -14.88 21.93
N TYR A 187 27.95 -13.57 22.09
CA TYR A 187 27.61 -12.61 21.05
C TYR A 187 28.84 -12.20 20.21
N GLY A 188 30.03 -12.24 20.81
CA GLY A 188 31.28 -11.76 20.23
C GLY A 188 31.45 -10.25 20.39
N THR A 189 31.01 -9.66 21.51
CA THR A 189 30.89 -8.20 21.74
C THR A 189 32.10 -7.38 21.31
N HIS A 190 33.32 -7.84 21.60
CA HIS A 190 34.57 -7.13 21.27
C HIS A 190 35.26 -7.64 20.00
N GLN A 191 34.67 -8.62 19.30
CA GLN A 191 35.21 -9.10 18.03
C GLN A 191 34.91 -8.09 16.93
N GLU A 192 35.88 -7.91 16.04
CA GLU A 192 35.70 -7.11 14.82
C GLU A 192 34.63 -7.77 13.93
N ILE A 193 33.72 -6.96 13.38
CA ILE A 193 32.64 -7.46 12.55
C ILE A 193 33.09 -7.57 11.09
N MET A 194 32.76 -8.70 10.46
CA MET A 194 32.93 -8.88 9.02
C MET A 194 31.86 -8.08 8.26
N ARG A 195 32.20 -7.56 7.09
CA ARG A 195 31.30 -6.78 6.26
C ARG A 195 30.01 -7.54 5.88
N GLY A 196 30.10 -8.83 5.60
CA GLY A 196 28.93 -9.68 5.34
C GLY A 196 28.04 -9.87 6.57
N ASP A 197 28.63 -10.07 7.76
CA ASP A 197 27.87 -10.17 9.01
C ASP A 197 27.18 -8.83 9.36
N PHE A 198 27.80 -7.70 9.01
CA PHE A 198 27.18 -6.38 9.12
C PHE A 198 25.95 -6.28 8.21
N ALA A 199 26.09 -6.67 6.94
CA ALA A 199 25.00 -6.66 5.97
C ALA A 199 23.80 -7.48 6.46
N ASN A 200 24.02 -8.72 6.92
CA ASN A 200 22.96 -9.58 7.42
C ASN A 200 22.25 -8.99 8.65
N LEU A 201 23.00 -8.46 9.62
CA LEU A 201 22.38 -7.87 10.81
C LEU A 201 21.57 -6.63 10.47
N LEU A 202 22.07 -5.78 9.57
CA LEU A 202 21.31 -4.63 9.08
C LEU A 202 20.05 -5.05 8.33
N PHE A 203 20.16 -5.99 7.40
CA PHE A 203 19.01 -6.53 6.65
C PHE A 203 17.96 -7.17 7.57
N ASN A 204 18.39 -8.00 8.54
CA ASN A 204 17.48 -8.58 9.52
C ASN A 204 16.82 -7.52 10.42
N THR A 205 17.54 -6.45 10.76
CA THR A 205 16.99 -5.32 11.52
C THR A 205 15.91 -4.61 10.72
N ILE A 206 16.15 -4.39 9.43
CA ILE A 206 15.18 -3.77 8.50
C ILE A 206 13.94 -4.66 8.36
N ASN A 207 14.11 -5.97 8.14
CA ASN A 207 12.99 -6.90 8.04
C ASN A 207 12.19 -6.98 9.33
N PHE A 208 12.87 -7.02 10.49
CA PHE A 208 12.20 -6.95 11.79
C PHE A 208 11.40 -5.66 11.91
N TYR A 209 12.02 -4.51 11.61
CA TYR A 209 11.37 -3.20 11.69
C TYR A 209 10.10 -3.15 10.82
N PHE A 210 10.13 -3.72 9.62
CA PHE A 210 8.97 -3.76 8.74
C PHE A 210 7.91 -4.82 9.12
N SER A 211 8.27 -5.78 9.97
CA SER A 211 7.35 -6.83 10.42
C SER A 211 6.81 -6.57 11.82
N TYR A 212 7.43 -5.65 12.56
CA TYR A 212 7.09 -5.35 13.94
C TYR A 212 6.01 -4.27 14.00
N SER A 213 4.81 -4.66 14.42
CA SER A 213 3.76 -3.74 14.84
C SER A 213 3.56 -3.84 16.35
N PRO A 214 3.55 -2.72 17.10
CA PRO A 214 3.27 -2.73 18.54
C PRO A 214 1.79 -3.00 18.86
N PHE A 215 0.92 -3.09 17.84
CA PHE A 215 -0.51 -3.35 17.97
C PHE A 215 -1.00 -4.33 16.90
N VAL A 216 -2.07 -5.06 17.22
CA VAL A 216 -2.71 -6.00 16.31
C VAL A 216 -3.89 -5.31 15.63
N ILE A 217 -3.90 -5.35 14.30
CA ILE A 217 -5.02 -4.89 13.48
C ILE A 217 -6.06 -6.01 13.44
N ASP A 218 -7.30 -5.71 13.80
CA ASP A 218 -8.45 -6.63 13.71
C ASP A 218 -8.97 -6.66 12.26
N PHE A 219 -9.26 -5.48 11.71
CA PHE A 219 -9.62 -5.33 10.29
C PHE A 219 -9.39 -3.91 9.80
N VAL A 220 -9.46 -3.74 8.48
CA VAL A 220 -9.36 -2.44 7.81
C VAL A 220 -10.68 -2.07 7.17
N GLU A 221 -11.07 -0.81 7.37
CA GLU A 221 -12.23 -0.19 6.77
C GLU A 221 -11.74 0.83 5.73
N LEU A 222 -12.05 0.56 4.46
CA LEU A 222 -11.90 1.51 3.36
C LEU A 222 -13.03 2.53 3.45
N ILE A 223 -12.70 3.79 3.72
CA ILE A 223 -13.71 4.87 3.79
C ILE A 223 -14.00 5.40 2.38
N ASP A 224 -12.95 5.69 1.62
CA ASP A 224 -12.98 6.13 0.23
C ASP A 224 -11.59 5.89 -0.42
N SER A 225 -11.35 6.44 -1.61
CA SER A 225 -10.13 6.19 -2.40
C SER A 225 -8.85 6.75 -1.78
N ASN A 226 -8.96 7.66 -0.81
CA ASN A 226 -7.81 8.31 -0.19
C ASN A 226 -7.87 8.31 1.34
N THR A 227 -8.80 7.57 1.94
CA THR A 227 -8.98 7.51 3.41
C THR A 227 -9.17 6.06 3.87
N LEU A 228 -8.36 5.66 4.85
CA LEU A 228 -8.44 4.36 5.53
C LEU A 228 -8.74 4.53 7.00
N ARG A 229 -9.39 3.52 7.59
CA ARG A 229 -9.49 3.33 9.03
C ARG A 229 -9.01 1.94 9.43
N LEU A 230 -8.00 1.91 10.30
CA LEU A 230 -7.55 0.69 10.95
C LEU A 230 -8.35 0.49 12.23
N HIS A 231 -8.82 -0.74 12.46
CA HIS A 231 -9.42 -1.17 13.72
C HIS A 231 -8.44 -2.07 14.45
N PHE A 232 -8.15 -1.76 15.71
CA PHE A 232 -7.23 -2.53 16.53
C PHE A 232 -7.99 -3.56 17.40
N GLU A 233 -7.41 -4.75 17.58
CA GLU A 233 -8.01 -5.81 18.42
C GLU A 233 -8.20 -5.32 19.87
N GLU A 234 -7.19 -4.60 20.38
CA GLU A 234 -7.21 -3.93 21.69
C GLU A 234 -6.93 -2.44 21.57
N ALA A 235 -7.27 -1.67 22.60
CA ALA A 235 -6.95 -0.25 22.65
C ALA A 235 -5.42 -0.08 22.67
N VAL A 236 -4.87 0.73 21.77
CA VAL A 236 -3.43 0.98 21.74
C VAL A 236 -2.99 1.62 23.05
N HIS A 237 -1.88 1.16 23.63
CA HIS A 237 -1.39 1.63 24.93
C HIS A 237 -1.17 3.14 24.95
N GLU A 238 -1.42 3.81 26.08
CA GLU A 238 -1.37 5.27 26.23
C GLU A 238 0.03 5.89 26.01
N ASP A 239 1.07 5.06 26.04
CA ASP A 239 2.45 5.48 25.80
C ASP A 239 2.72 5.88 24.33
N PHE A 240 1.86 5.46 23.39
CA PHE A 240 2.01 5.81 21.97
C PHE A 240 1.19 7.05 21.60
N THR A 241 1.82 8.05 20.99
CA THR A 241 1.10 9.18 20.39
C THR A 241 0.43 8.78 19.07
N VAL A 242 -0.52 9.59 18.58
CA VAL A 242 -1.17 9.32 17.28
C VAL A 242 -0.15 9.33 16.14
N GLU A 243 0.86 10.20 16.22
CA GLU A 243 1.95 10.25 15.25
C GLU A 243 2.79 8.98 15.28
N GLU A 244 3.13 8.45 16.47
CA GLU A 244 3.88 7.20 16.63
C GLU A 244 3.10 6.00 16.10
N ILE A 245 1.80 5.93 16.36
CA ILE A 245 0.94 4.87 15.81
C ILE A 245 0.92 4.95 14.28
N ALA A 246 0.79 6.15 13.72
CA ALA A 246 0.82 6.35 12.28
C ALA A 246 2.16 5.95 11.64
N GLU A 247 3.29 5.94 12.37
CA GLU A 247 4.58 5.44 11.85
C GLU A 247 4.55 3.94 11.52
N TYR A 248 3.68 3.17 12.17
CA TYR A 248 3.52 1.72 11.96
C TYR A 248 2.35 1.37 11.04
N ALA A 249 1.57 2.36 10.59
CA ALA A 249 0.37 2.18 9.78
C ALA A 249 0.61 2.34 8.27
N TYR A 250 1.86 2.26 7.80
CA TYR A 250 2.12 2.21 6.36
C TYR A 250 1.50 0.93 5.79
N THR A 251 0.99 1.02 4.56
CA THR A 251 0.25 -0.08 3.95
C THR A 251 0.87 -0.38 2.59
N LEU A 252 1.37 -1.60 2.40
CA LEU A 252 1.78 -2.06 1.08
C LEU A 252 0.54 -2.27 0.22
N VAL A 253 0.59 -1.84 -1.03
CA VAL A 253 -0.47 -2.05 -1.99
C VAL A 253 0.09 -2.79 -3.18
N GLU A 254 -0.45 -3.98 -3.44
CA GLU A 254 -0.21 -4.75 -4.65
C GLU A 254 -1.31 -4.43 -5.67
N LEU A 255 -0.97 -3.71 -6.73
CA LEU A 255 -1.91 -3.40 -7.80
C LEU A 255 -2.02 -4.59 -8.76
N SER A 256 -3.20 -4.78 -9.36
CA SER A 256 -3.42 -5.88 -10.33
C SER A 256 -2.62 -5.77 -11.64
N GLY A 257 -1.83 -4.71 -11.83
CA GLY A 257 -1.00 -4.44 -13.02
C GLY A 257 0.51 -4.69 -12.87
N GLU A 258 0.95 -5.48 -11.88
CA GLU A 258 2.37 -5.70 -11.54
C GLU A 258 3.13 -4.45 -11.07
N GLU A 259 2.42 -3.49 -10.46
CA GLU A 259 3.03 -2.35 -9.75
C GLU A 259 2.68 -2.42 -8.27
N SER A 260 3.63 -2.10 -7.40
CA SER A 260 3.40 -1.98 -5.96
C SER A 260 3.67 -0.55 -5.50
N LEU A 261 2.86 -0.06 -4.57
CA LEU A 261 3.08 1.23 -3.92
C LEU A 261 2.94 1.10 -2.40
N ILE A 262 3.38 2.11 -1.66
CA ILE A 262 3.18 2.18 -0.21
C ILE A 262 2.36 3.42 0.11
N LEU A 263 1.24 3.19 0.80
CA LEU A 263 0.46 4.24 1.40
C LEU A 263 1.14 4.71 2.68
N ILE A 264 1.41 6.02 2.75
CA ILE A 264 1.94 6.67 3.93
C ILE A 264 0.78 7.43 4.60
N PRO A 265 0.50 7.18 5.88
CA PRO A 265 -0.52 7.91 6.61
C PRO A 265 -0.27 9.43 6.65
N GLU A 266 -1.29 10.19 6.29
CA GLU A 266 -1.38 11.64 6.39
C GLU A 266 -2.58 12.02 7.28
N ASN A 267 -2.48 13.13 8.01
CA ASN A 267 -3.55 13.64 8.89
C ASN A 267 -4.18 12.58 9.84
N PRO A 268 -3.39 11.81 10.60
CA PRO A 268 -3.92 10.72 11.41
C PRO A 268 -4.81 11.22 12.57
N VAL A 269 -5.92 10.54 12.78
CA VAL A 269 -6.89 10.78 13.86
C VAL A 269 -7.12 9.48 14.62
N LEU A 270 -6.68 9.45 15.88
CA LEU A 270 -6.94 8.35 16.81
C LEU A 270 -8.27 8.58 17.54
N SER A 271 -9.11 7.55 17.65
CA SER A 271 -10.35 7.61 18.41
C SER A 271 -10.10 7.81 19.91
N ASP A 272 -11.09 8.36 20.63
CA ASP A 272 -11.03 8.57 22.08
C ASP A 272 -10.80 7.26 22.86
N ASP A 273 -11.33 6.14 22.36
CA ASP A 273 -11.14 4.81 22.95
C ASP A 273 -9.85 4.11 22.48
N ARG A 274 -9.07 4.77 21.60
CA ARG A 274 -7.79 4.31 21.03
C ARG A 274 -7.89 2.98 20.30
N LYS A 275 -9.07 2.63 19.78
CA LYS A 275 -9.33 1.41 19.01
C LYS A 275 -9.35 1.62 17.52
N THR A 276 -9.42 2.86 17.04
CA THR A 276 -9.36 3.13 15.61
C THR A 276 -8.41 4.27 15.27
N LEU A 277 -7.68 4.10 14.18
CA LEU A 277 -6.87 5.14 13.55
C LEU A 277 -7.43 5.42 12.17
N THR A 278 -7.89 6.64 11.91
CA THR A 278 -8.31 7.10 10.58
C THR A 278 -7.23 8.01 10.01
N PHE A 279 -6.85 7.85 8.75
CA PHE A 279 -5.84 8.70 8.10
C PHE A 279 -6.10 8.81 6.60
N ASP A 280 -5.64 9.92 6.02
CA ASP A 280 -5.58 10.13 4.58
C ASP A 280 -4.33 9.45 4.01
N HIS A 281 -4.33 9.12 2.73
CA HIS A 281 -3.16 8.58 2.03
C HIS A 281 -3.17 8.96 0.54
N GLU A 282 -2.19 8.47 -0.23
CA GLU A 282 -2.15 8.65 -1.68
C GLU A 282 -3.44 8.12 -2.34
N ASP A 283 -4.07 8.95 -3.17
CA ASP A 283 -5.36 8.64 -3.78
C ASP A 283 -5.26 7.44 -4.73
N LEU A 284 -6.04 6.40 -4.42
CA LEU A 284 -6.12 5.15 -5.17
C LEU A 284 -7.20 5.16 -6.26
N SER A 285 -7.81 6.31 -6.55
CA SER A 285 -8.82 6.46 -7.60
C SER A 285 -8.38 5.84 -8.93
N GLY A 286 -9.22 4.99 -9.51
CA GLY A 286 -8.94 4.31 -10.79
C GLY A 286 -8.05 3.07 -10.67
N LEU A 287 -7.69 2.65 -9.45
CA LEU A 287 -6.83 1.49 -9.20
C LEU A 287 -7.63 0.35 -8.54
N GLU A 288 -7.17 -0.88 -8.74
CA GLU A 288 -7.66 -2.06 -8.02
C GLU A 288 -6.46 -2.87 -7.51
N GLY A 289 -6.64 -3.59 -6.42
CA GLY A 289 -5.56 -4.38 -5.85
C GLY A 289 -5.87 -4.93 -4.46
N VAL A 290 -4.80 -5.23 -3.73
CA VAL A 290 -4.86 -5.70 -2.35
C VAL A 290 -3.97 -4.80 -1.49
N LEU A 291 -4.53 -4.31 -0.40
CA LEU A 291 -3.82 -3.54 0.62
C LEU A 291 -3.42 -4.45 1.79
N TYR A 292 -2.18 -4.33 2.23
CA TYR A 292 -1.55 -5.11 3.31
C TYR A 292 -1.05 -4.15 4.40
N PRO A 293 -1.94 -3.75 5.32
CA PRO A 293 -1.60 -2.96 6.50
C PRO A 293 -0.98 -3.84 7.58
N ASP A 294 -1.20 -5.15 7.49
CA ASP A 294 -0.54 -6.24 8.21
C ASP A 294 -0.34 -7.43 7.24
N GLU A 295 -0.14 -8.64 7.78
CA GLU A 295 -0.05 -9.87 6.97
C GLU A 295 -1.35 -10.23 6.23
N ASN A 296 -2.48 -9.60 6.57
CA ASN A 296 -3.79 -9.87 5.98
C ASN A 296 -4.11 -8.85 4.88
N GLY A 297 -4.23 -9.36 3.65
CA GLY A 297 -4.65 -8.56 2.51
C GLY A 297 -6.14 -8.19 2.57
N THR A 298 -6.45 -6.92 2.32
CA THR A 298 -7.82 -6.44 2.06
C THR A 298 -7.93 -6.05 0.59
N ALA A 299 -8.84 -6.67 -0.16
CA ALA A 299 -9.05 -6.28 -1.55
C ALA A 299 -9.73 -4.92 -1.62
N PHE A 300 -9.33 -4.09 -2.58
CA PHE A 300 -10.02 -2.87 -2.95
C PHE A 300 -10.18 -2.80 -4.46
N ASP A 301 -11.25 -2.13 -4.88
CA ASP A 301 -11.50 -1.80 -6.27
C ASP A 301 -12.05 -0.37 -6.31
N PHE A 302 -11.15 0.57 -6.62
CA PHE A 302 -11.48 1.95 -6.92
C PHE A 302 -11.40 2.23 -8.41
N LYS A 303 -11.31 1.18 -9.25
CA LYS A 303 -11.61 1.38 -10.67
C LYS A 303 -13.06 1.81 -10.76
N ALA A 304 -13.35 2.60 -11.79
CA ALA A 304 -14.72 2.72 -12.22
C ALA A 304 -15.25 1.29 -12.43
N PRO A 305 -16.39 0.91 -11.85
CA PRO A 305 -16.94 -0.42 -12.06
C PRO A 305 -17.07 -0.68 -13.57
N GLU A 306 -16.70 -1.87 -14.02
CA GLU A 306 -17.35 -2.39 -15.22
C GLU A 306 -18.82 -2.60 -14.84
N ALA A 307 -19.70 -1.87 -15.51
CA ALA A 307 -20.99 -1.49 -14.93
C ALA A 307 -21.99 -2.64 -14.62
N GLY A 308 -22.89 -2.36 -13.67
CA GLY A 308 -24.32 -2.69 -13.44
C GLY A 308 -25.05 -3.99 -13.86
N LYS A 309 -25.69 -4.65 -12.88
CA LYS A 309 -26.85 -5.53 -13.13
C LYS A 309 -28.13 -4.90 -12.61
N GLY A 310 -29.20 -4.98 -13.39
CA GLY A 310 -30.50 -4.46 -12.99
C GLY A 310 -31.64 -5.11 -13.72
N SER A 311 -32.85 -4.78 -13.31
CA SER A 311 -34.07 -5.21 -13.98
C SER A 311 -34.95 -4.02 -14.31
N VAL A 312 -35.55 -4.06 -15.48
CA VAL A 312 -36.65 -3.19 -15.87
C VAL A 312 -37.95 -3.94 -15.61
N VAL A 313 -38.84 -3.34 -14.82
CA VAL A 313 -40.19 -3.85 -14.55
C VAL A 313 -41.19 -2.84 -15.07
N MET A 314 -42.18 -3.31 -15.82
CA MET A 314 -43.32 -2.51 -16.25
C MET A 314 -44.62 -3.20 -15.84
N GLU A 315 -45.68 -2.41 -15.64
CA GLU A 315 -46.97 -2.96 -15.22
C GLU A 315 -47.46 -4.03 -16.22
N GLY A 316 -47.69 -5.25 -15.71
CA GLY A 316 -48.19 -6.37 -16.50
C GLY A 316 -47.14 -7.15 -17.30
N GLN A 317 -45.84 -6.90 -17.09
CA GLN A 317 -44.75 -7.67 -17.71
C GLN A 317 -43.90 -8.45 -16.69
N ASN A 318 -43.17 -9.44 -17.19
CA ASN A 318 -42.06 -10.04 -16.44
C ASN A 318 -40.87 -9.06 -16.41
N SER A 319 -40.02 -9.18 -15.40
CA SER A 319 -38.79 -8.38 -15.35
C SER A 319 -37.88 -8.70 -16.54
N VAL A 320 -37.26 -7.66 -17.10
CA VAL A 320 -36.19 -7.79 -18.09
C VAL A 320 -34.89 -7.45 -17.39
N GLU A 321 -34.02 -8.45 -17.22
CA GLU A 321 -32.71 -8.26 -16.61
C GLU A 321 -31.73 -7.70 -17.64
N PHE A 322 -30.84 -6.80 -17.22
CA PHE A 322 -29.71 -6.30 -17.99
C PHE A 322 -28.43 -6.37 -17.15
N ASP A 323 -27.30 -6.45 -17.84
CA ASP A 323 -25.97 -6.55 -17.27
C ASP A 323 -25.04 -5.63 -18.07
N PHE A 324 -24.85 -4.40 -17.60
CA PHE A 324 -23.96 -3.39 -18.14
C PHE A 324 -22.50 -3.88 -18.30
N ALA A 325 -22.08 -5.00 -17.67
CA ALA A 325 -20.76 -5.62 -17.88
C ALA A 325 -20.70 -6.46 -19.17
N VAL A 326 -21.87 -6.81 -19.73
CA VAL A 326 -22.02 -7.66 -20.91
C VAL A 326 -22.64 -6.87 -22.07
N GLU A 327 -23.74 -6.16 -21.82
CA GLU A 327 -24.44 -5.30 -22.78
C GLU A 327 -25.12 -4.12 -22.07
N THR A 328 -24.94 -2.91 -22.61
CA THR A 328 -25.60 -1.68 -22.11
C THR A 328 -27.00 -1.48 -22.71
N GLU A 329 -27.60 -2.53 -23.28
CA GLU A 329 -28.89 -2.51 -23.96
C GLU A 329 -29.90 -3.42 -23.24
N ALA A 330 -31.14 -2.95 -23.10
CA ALA A 330 -32.25 -3.73 -22.57
C ALA A 330 -33.40 -3.76 -23.57
N ASP A 331 -33.71 -4.95 -24.12
CA ASP A 331 -34.80 -5.15 -25.06
C ASP A 331 -36.11 -5.46 -24.33
N ILE A 332 -37.13 -4.62 -24.51
CA ILE A 332 -38.40 -4.69 -23.77
C ILE A 332 -39.55 -4.76 -24.77
N ILE A 333 -40.39 -5.79 -24.66
CA ILE A 333 -41.58 -5.94 -25.52
C ILE A 333 -42.84 -5.76 -24.68
N LEU A 334 -43.71 -4.82 -25.07
CA LEU A 334 -44.97 -4.51 -24.41
C LEU A 334 -46.16 -4.82 -25.31
N SER A 335 -47.23 -5.40 -24.76
CA SER A 335 -48.48 -5.56 -25.48
C SER A 335 -49.31 -4.26 -25.45
N ALA A 336 -49.77 -3.81 -26.61
CA ALA A 336 -50.65 -2.68 -26.78
C ALA A 336 -52.11 -3.07 -26.49
N ASN A 337 -52.77 -2.32 -25.62
CA ASN A 337 -54.21 -2.40 -25.43
C ASN A 337 -54.87 -1.26 -26.21
N ASN A 338 -55.68 -1.57 -27.23
CA ASN A 338 -56.27 -0.60 -28.16
C ASN A 338 -55.23 0.25 -28.91
N GLY A 339 -54.06 -0.33 -29.26
CA GLY A 339 -53.02 0.34 -30.03
C GLY A 339 -52.12 1.29 -29.22
N VAL A 340 -52.24 1.27 -27.88
CA VAL A 340 -51.41 2.05 -26.96
C VAL A 340 -50.94 1.21 -25.78
N ALA A 341 -49.79 1.55 -25.20
CA ALA A 341 -49.32 1.02 -23.92
C ALA A 341 -48.89 2.14 -22.97
N ASN A 342 -48.84 1.85 -21.67
CA ASN A 342 -48.43 2.81 -20.64
C ASN A 342 -46.98 2.54 -20.20
N ILE A 343 -46.03 3.31 -20.74
CA ILE A 343 -44.62 3.21 -20.33
C ILE A 343 -44.28 4.11 -19.12
N ASN A 344 -45.24 4.91 -18.63
CA ASN A 344 -45.06 5.70 -17.40
C ASN A 344 -45.08 4.81 -16.14
N SER A 345 -45.42 3.53 -16.29
CA SER A 345 -45.31 2.51 -15.23
C SER A 345 -43.90 1.90 -15.12
N LEU A 346 -42.91 2.40 -15.88
CA LEU A 346 -41.52 1.98 -15.81
C LEU A 346 -40.99 2.11 -14.38
N GLN A 347 -40.67 0.97 -13.81
CA GLN A 347 -39.88 0.85 -12.60
C GLN A 347 -38.54 0.23 -12.97
N LEU A 348 -37.46 0.85 -12.54
CA LEU A 348 -36.11 0.35 -12.75
C LEU A 348 -35.55 -0.09 -11.40
N THR A 349 -35.09 -1.33 -11.31
CA THR A 349 -34.30 -1.77 -10.16
C THR A 349 -32.86 -1.89 -10.63
N VAL A 350 -31.99 -1.01 -10.16
CA VAL A 350 -30.55 -1.11 -10.40
C VAL A 350 -29.94 -1.55 -9.08
N VAL A 351 -29.47 -2.80 -9.01
CA VAL A 351 -28.83 -3.31 -7.80
C VAL A 351 -27.37 -2.91 -7.86
N ASP A 352 -27.12 -1.66 -7.49
CA ASP A 352 -25.77 -1.12 -7.42
C ASP A 352 -25.62 -0.28 -6.15
N SER A 353 -24.70 -0.70 -5.28
CA SER A 353 -24.40 -0.05 -4.01
C SER A 353 -23.51 1.19 -4.14
N ALA A 354 -22.95 1.45 -5.33
CA ALA A 354 -22.00 2.52 -5.58
C ALA A 354 -22.57 3.72 -6.38
N LEU A 355 -23.83 3.67 -6.83
CA LEU A 355 -24.46 4.79 -7.55
C LEU A 355 -24.70 6.00 -6.64
N LYS A 356 -24.56 7.21 -7.18
CA LYS A 356 -25.05 8.44 -6.53
C LYS A 356 -26.57 8.38 -6.41
N THR A 357 -27.05 8.05 -5.22
CA THR A 357 -28.49 7.91 -4.95
C THR A 357 -29.19 9.24 -4.68
N ASP A 358 -28.43 10.31 -4.45
CA ASP A 358 -28.92 11.66 -4.19
C ASP A 358 -29.08 12.51 -5.46
N VAL A 359 -28.55 12.04 -6.60
CA VAL A 359 -28.65 12.70 -7.91
C VAL A 359 -29.75 12.05 -8.76
N PRO A 360 -30.72 12.82 -9.28
CA PRO A 360 -31.74 12.29 -10.17
C PRO A 360 -31.16 11.91 -11.55
N VAL A 361 -31.54 10.74 -12.06
CA VAL A 361 -31.09 10.25 -13.38
C VAL A 361 -32.09 10.64 -14.45
N THR A 362 -31.67 11.37 -15.48
CA THR A 362 -32.56 11.82 -16.56
C THR A 362 -32.67 10.75 -17.66
N ILE A 363 -33.91 10.38 -18.00
CA ILE A 363 -34.21 9.53 -19.16
C ILE A 363 -34.47 10.42 -20.38
N THR A 364 -33.82 10.13 -21.50
CA THR A 364 -33.99 10.88 -22.77
C THR A 364 -34.54 9.96 -23.86
N LEU A 365 -35.50 10.45 -24.65
CA LEU A 365 -35.92 9.75 -25.87
C LEU A 365 -34.90 10.02 -26.97
N LYS A 366 -34.21 8.97 -27.43
CA LYS A 366 -33.17 9.09 -28.46
C LYS A 366 -33.72 8.93 -29.86
N SER A 367 -34.62 7.96 -30.08
CA SER A 367 -35.25 7.75 -31.38
C SER A 367 -36.59 7.02 -31.27
N THR A 368 -37.44 7.20 -32.27
CA THR A 368 -38.70 6.44 -32.42
C THR A 368 -39.15 6.36 -33.88
N ASP A 369 -39.81 5.25 -34.25
CA ASP A 369 -40.48 5.13 -35.55
C ASP A 369 -41.93 5.67 -35.54
N VAL A 370 -42.44 6.08 -34.37
CA VAL A 370 -43.79 6.59 -34.19
C VAL A 370 -43.83 8.08 -34.51
N GLU A 371 -44.47 8.43 -35.62
CA GLU A 371 -44.54 9.82 -36.12
C GLU A 371 -45.10 10.81 -35.08
N ALA A 372 -46.07 10.37 -34.27
CA ALA A 372 -46.66 11.21 -33.22
C ALA A 372 -45.70 11.49 -32.04
N ALA A 373 -44.64 10.70 -31.86
CA ALA A 373 -43.68 10.82 -30.77
C ALA A 373 -42.35 11.46 -31.21
N LYS A 374 -42.12 11.67 -32.51
CA LYS A 374 -40.87 12.23 -33.05
C LYS A 374 -40.49 13.60 -32.50
N ASP A 375 -41.47 14.45 -32.20
CA ASP A 375 -41.21 15.77 -31.59
C ASP A 375 -40.58 15.66 -30.18
N GLY A 376 -40.57 14.46 -29.57
CA GLY A 376 -39.91 14.14 -28.31
C GLY A 376 -38.46 13.69 -28.44
N GLU A 377 -37.96 13.40 -29.64
CA GLU A 377 -36.56 12.98 -29.83
C GLU A 377 -35.58 14.06 -29.34
N GLY A 378 -34.56 13.62 -28.61
CA GLY A 378 -33.57 14.47 -27.95
C GLY A 378 -34.08 15.20 -26.70
N LYS A 379 -35.33 14.98 -26.26
CA LYS A 379 -35.89 15.60 -25.06
C LYS A 379 -35.98 14.61 -23.90
N THR A 380 -36.00 15.16 -22.69
CA THR A 380 -36.25 14.41 -21.46
C THR A 380 -37.60 13.72 -21.54
N TRP A 381 -37.56 12.40 -21.41
CA TRP A 381 -38.73 11.56 -21.25
C TRP A 381 -39.20 11.59 -19.79
N GLY A 382 -38.31 11.41 -18.83
CA GLY A 382 -38.63 11.51 -17.40
C GLY A 382 -37.38 11.46 -16.55
N THR A 383 -37.55 11.33 -15.24
CA THR A 383 -36.44 11.34 -14.29
C THR A 383 -36.58 10.16 -13.35
N LEU A 384 -35.54 9.35 -13.20
CA LEU A 384 -35.46 8.32 -12.18
C LEU A 384 -34.99 8.96 -10.87
N THR A 385 -35.72 8.70 -9.80
CA THR A 385 -35.33 9.09 -8.44
C THR A 385 -35.17 7.84 -7.61
N TYR A 386 -34.05 7.76 -6.89
CA TYR A 386 -33.79 6.68 -5.97
C TYR A 386 -34.83 6.66 -4.86
N PHE A 387 -35.35 5.49 -4.53
CA PHE A 387 -36.32 5.32 -3.46
C PHE A 387 -35.71 4.58 -2.27
N ASN A 388 -35.43 3.28 -2.41
CA ASN A 388 -34.74 2.46 -1.41
C ASN A 388 -34.33 1.11 -2.02
N ASN A 389 -33.33 0.44 -1.43
CA ASN A 389 -32.91 -0.93 -1.78
C ASN A 389 -32.59 -1.15 -3.28
N GLY A 390 -31.94 -0.18 -3.94
CA GLY A 390 -31.62 -0.26 -5.37
C GLY A 390 -32.78 0.02 -6.31
N VAL A 391 -33.96 0.40 -5.78
CA VAL A 391 -35.14 0.72 -6.58
C VAL A 391 -35.12 2.19 -6.97
N TRP A 392 -35.22 2.42 -8.28
CA TRP A 392 -35.37 3.73 -8.90
C TRP A 392 -36.75 3.85 -9.53
N ASN A 393 -37.48 4.88 -9.17
CA ASN A 393 -38.82 5.11 -9.69
C ASN A 393 -38.79 6.24 -10.72
N LEU A 394 -39.47 6.04 -11.85
CA LEU A 394 -39.70 7.10 -12.80
C LEU A 394 -40.66 8.13 -12.19
N VAL A 395 -40.19 9.36 -12.05
CA VAL A 395 -40.95 10.54 -11.67
C VAL A 395 -40.90 11.56 -12.80
N ASN A 396 -41.88 12.47 -12.82
CA ASN A 396 -41.99 13.51 -13.86
C ASN A 396 -41.97 12.97 -15.30
N ALA A 397 -42.53 11.78 -15.52
CA ALA A 397 -42.77 11.23 -16.86
C ALA A 397 -43.64 12.21 -17.67
N PRO A 398 -43.57 12.17 -19.02
CA PRO A 398 -44.34 13.10 -19.82
C PRO A 398 -45.83 12.76 -19.66
N ALA A 399 -46.70 13.77 -19.76
CA ALA A 399 -48.15 13.61 -19.61
C ALA A 399 -48.81 12.94 -20.84
N TYR A 400 -48.24 11.84 -21.32
CA TYR A 400 -48.88 10.94 -22.28
C TYR A 400 -49.41 9.75 -21.50
N ASP A 401 -50.69 9.76 -21.17
CA ASP A 401 -51.36 8.65 -20.48
C ASP A 401 -51.40 7.36 -21.33
N SER A 402 -51.06 7.46 -22.62
CA SER A 402 -51.07 6.35 -23.58
C SER A 402 -50.09 6.58 -24.73
N ILE A 403 -49.13 5.67 -24.93
CA ILE A 403 -48.09 5.78 -25.96
C ILE A 403 -48.39 4.80 -27.11
N PRO A 404 -48.38 5.24 -28.38
CA PRO A 404 -48.75 4.39 -29.51
C PRO A 404 -47.82 3.19 -29.70
N ALA A 405 -48.35 2.12 -30.30
CA ALA A 405 -47.56 0.98 -30.76
C ALA A 405 -46.44 1.41 -31.74
N GLY A 406 -45.26 0.82 -31.58
CA GLY A 406 -44.04 1.16 -32.32
C GLY A 406 -42.78 0.92 -31.50
N ASN A 407 -41.64 1.38 -32.03
CA ASN A 407 -40.31 1.21 -31.45
C ASN A 407 -39.80 2.54 -30.89
N TYR A 408 -39.19 2.47 -29.71
CA TYR A 408 -38.64 3.59 -28.97
C TYR A 408 -37.27 3.21 -28.41
N VAL A 409 -36.33 4.15 -28.45
CA VAL A 409 -35.02 4.01 -27.78
C VAL A 409 -34.91 5.09 -26.72
N LEU A 410 -34.82 4.67 -25.45
CA LEU A 410 -34.63 5.56 -24.30
C LEU A 410 -33.23 5.37 -23.73
N GLU A 411 -32.58 6.44 -23.28
CA GLU A 411 -31.29 6.37 -22.60
C GLU A 411 -31.37 6.95 -21.19
N ALA A 412 -30.70 6.30 -20.23
CA ALA A 412 -30.53 6.78 -18.85
C ALA A 412 -29.04 6.75 -18.48
N GLN A 413 -28.48 7.89 -18.08
CA GLN A 413 -27.08 8.01 -17.65
C GLN A 413 -26.99 7.92 -16.12
N PHE A 414 -26.29 6.92 -15.62
CA PHE A 414 -25.99 6.71 -14.21
C PHE A 414 -24.59 7.19 -13.90
N GLU A 415 -24.42 7.79 -12.71
CA GLU A 415 -23.14 8.21 -12.17
C GLU A 415 -22.90 7.49 -10.84
N ASP A 416 -21.69 6.99 -10.65
CA ASP A 416 -21.26 6.41 -9.36
C ASP A 416 -20.90 7.50 -8.35
N GLY A 417 -20.62 7.09 -7.10
CA GLY A 417 -20.15 7.94 -6.01
C GLY A 417 -18.90 8.77 -6.33
N PHE A 418 -18.25 8.47 -7.45
CA PHE A 418 -16.98 9.01 -7.93
C PHE A 418 -17.11 9.76 -9.28
N ASP A 419 -18.33 10.08 -9.74
CA ASP A 419 -18.63 10.82 -10.99
C ASP A 419 -18.32 10.08 -12.31
N ASN A 420 -18.11 8.76 -12.29
CA ASN A 420 -17.98 7.97 -13.52
C ASN A 420 -19.37 7.70 -14.12
N ALA A 421 -19.54 7.97 -15.42
CA ALA A 421 -20.83 7.87 -16.10
C ALA A 421 -20.97 6.60 -16.95
N THR A 422 -22.10 5.90 -16.82
CA THR A 422 -22.52 4.79 -17.69
C THR A 422 -23.93 5.04 -18.24
N VAL A 423 -24.17 4.70 -19.50
CA VAL A 423 -25.49 4.89 -20.15
C VAL A 423 -26.20 3.55 -20.36
N LEU A 424 -27.42 3.42 -19.84
CA LEU A 424 -28.34 2.33 -20.14
C LEU A 424 -29.22 2.71 -21.34
N THR A 425 -29.17 1.94 -22.41
CA THR A 425 -30.05 2.06 -23.57
C THR A 425 -31.20 1.06 -23.45
N MET A 426 -32.44 1.52 -23.50
CA MET A 426 -33.64 0.68 -23.45
C MET A 426 -34.31 0.68 -24.82
N ASN A 427 -34.30 -0.45 -25.51
CA ASN A 427 -34.97 -0.69 -26.77
C ASN A 427 -36.39 -1.21 -26.48
N ILE A 428 -37.39 -0.33 -26.57
CA ILE A 428 -38.78 -0.65 -26.22
C ILE A 428 -39.60 -0.84 -27.50
N THR A 429 -40.20 -2.01 -27.64
CA THR A 429 -41.12 -2.36 -28.72
C THR A 429 -42.52 -2.57 -28.18
N ILE A 430 -43.48 -1.76 -28.63
CA ILE A 430 -44.90 -1.82 -28.24
C ILE A 430 -45.70 -2.45 -29.39
N GLN A 431 -46.34 -3.61 -29.17
CA GLN A 431 -47.03 -4.42 -30.21
C GLN A 431 -48.50 -4.67 -29.93
#